data_AF-A0A7C8R1S5-F1
#
_entry.id   AF-A0A7C8R1S5-F1
#
_cell.length_a   1.000
_cell.length_b   1.000
_cell.length_c   1.000
_cell.angle_alpha   90.00
_cell.angle_beta   90.00
_cell.angle_gamma   90.00
#
_symmetry.space_group_name_H-M   'P 1'
#
loop_
_entity.id
_entity.type
_entity.pdbx_description
1 polymer ?
#
loop_
_entity_poly.entity_id
_entity_poly.type
_entity_poly.pdbx_seq_one_letter_code
_entity_poly.pdbx_strand_id
1 'polypeptide(L)'
;MAAAEPSTFGGEETKKPPTVTSLRDLTIIEAWDWETNKPKYTTFYLVTDDEELWFGESPKNKREITIEEYNSLLRRVGDDEIYPEIPKDVNITIAPDVLRDGDSVFVKRPGLVSYEEMRGTDYISNALLSETLTMEEISKTPHPDVDTV
;
A
#
# COMPACT_ATOMS: atom_id res chain seq x y z
N MET A 1 1.35 42.83 20.96
CA MET A 1 1.16 41.70 21.89
C MET A 1 -0.17 41.06 21.50
N ALA A 2 -0.28 39.88 20.93
CA ALA A 2 0.62 38.74 20.84
C ALA A 2 0.73 38.23 19.39
N ALA A 3 1.88 37.65 19.05
CA ALA A 3 2.09 36.89 17.82
C ALA A 3 1.45 35.51 17.98
N ALA A 4 0.71 35.06 16.98
CA ALA A 4 0.27 33.67 16.90
C ALA A 4 1.47 32.79 16.54
N GLU A 5 1.68 31.74 17.34
CA GLU A 5 2.75 30.76 17.16
C GLU A 5 2.52 29.95 15.87
N PRO A 6 3.56 29.65 15.07
CA PRO A 6 3.42 28.74 13.95
C PRO A 6 3.29 27.29 14.46
N SER A 7 2.11 26.72 14.24
CA SER A 7 1.82 25.29 14.37
C SER A 7 2.85 24.51 13.55
N THR A 8 3.76 23.84 14.24
CA THR A 8 4.76 22.97 13.61
C THR A 8 4.06 21.65 13.28
N PHE A 9 3.47 21.55 12.10
CA PHE A 9 3.14 20.24 11.52
C PHE A 9 4.47 19.54 11.22
N GLY A 10 4.59 18.33 11.79
CA GLY A 10 5.82 17.56 11.90
C GLY A 10 6.61 17.49 10.60
N GLY A 11 7.91 17.73 10.71
CA GLY A 11 8.82 17.41 9.63
C GLY A 11 8.73 15.93 9.31
N GLU A 12 8.58 15.60 8.04
CA GLU A 12 8.88 14.25 7.55
C GLU A 12 10.34 13.96 7.90
N GLU A 13 10.57 13.27 9.01
CA GLU A 13 11.83 12.57 9.20
C GLU A 13 11.95 11.61 8.01
N THR A 14 12.96 11.83 7.17
CA THR A 14 13.27 10.94 6.05
C THR A 14 13.66 9.58 6.62
N LYS A 15 12.67 8.69 6.81
CA LYS A 15 12.91 7.31 7.22
C LYS A 15 13.87 6.66 6.24
N LYS A 16 14.85 5.92 6.75
CA LYS A 16 15.80 5.22 5.90
C LYS A 16 15.08 4.08 5.17
N PRO A 17 15.40 3.86 3.88
CA PRO A 17 14.83 2.75 3.15
C PRO A 17 15.20 1.42 3.81
N PRO A 18 14.26 0.46 3.88
CA PRO A 18 14.56 -0.91 4.29
C PRO A 18 15.62 -1.48 3.35
N THR A 19 16.58 -2.19 3.92
CA THR A 19 17.63 -2.85 3.13
C THR A 19 17.11 -4.21 2.68
N VAL A 20 16.77 -4.32 1.40
CA VAL A 20 16.43 -5.58 0.74
C VAL A 20 17.68 -6.44 0.67
N THR A 21 17.64 -7.62 1.28
CA THR A 21 18.74 -8.60 1.22
C THR A 21 18.38 -9.80 0.36
N SER A 22 17.09 -10.01 0.09
CA SER A 22 16.56 -11.11 -0.71
C SER A 22 15.43 -10.63 -1.62
N LEU A 23 15.39 -11.12 -2.86
CA LEU A 23 14.29 -10.83 -3.78
C LEU A 23 12.94 -11.40 -3.31
N ARG A 24 12.95 -12.33 -2.34
CA ARG A 24 11.72 -12.86 -1.72
C ARG A 24 11.01 -11.83 -0.86
N ASP A 25 11.73 -10.80 -0.43
CA ASP A 25 11.18 -9.71 0.38
C ASP A 25 10.38 -8.74 -0.51
N LEU A 26 10.56 -8.81 -1.84
CA LEU A 26 9.91 -7.94 -2.80
C LEU A 26 8.76 -8.66 -3.50
N THR A 27 7.68 -7.92 -3.72
CA THR A 27 6.77 -8.25 -4.81
C THR A 27 7.32 -7.63 -6.09
N ILE A 28 7.57 -8.45 -7.11
CA ILE A 28 8.18 -8.03 -8.39
C ILE A 28 7.21 -8.33 -9.53
N ILE A 29 6.91 -7.31 -10.33
CA ILE A 29 5.94 -7.36 -11.42
C ILE A 29 6.64 -6.90 -12.70
N GLU A 30 6.46 -7.67 -13.78
CA GLU A 30 6.98 -7.33 -15.10
C GLU A 30 5.83 -6.84 -15.98
N ALA A 31 5.91 -5.61 -16.46
CA ALA A 31 5.03 -5.13 -17.50
C ALA A 31 5.56 -5.58 -18.87
N TRP A 32 4.70 -6.22 -19.64
CA TRP A 32 5.01 -6.71 -20.99
C TRP A 32 4.34 -5.85 -22.05
N ASP A 33 5.10 -5.51 -23.08
CA ASP A 33 4.54 -5.00 -24.31
C ASP A 33 4.09 -6.19 -25.17
N TRP A 34 2.78 -6.30 -25.38
CA TRP A 34 2.17 -7.39 -26.13
C TRP A 34 2.40 -7.28 -27.65
N GLU A 35 2.66 -6.08 -28.18
CA GLU A 35 2.92 -5.87 -29.60
C GLU A 35 4.35 -6.28 -29.95
N THR A 36 5.31 -5.89 -29.12
CA THR A 36 6.73 -6.19 -29.36
C THR A 36 7.21 -7.48 -28.68
N ASN A 37 6.38 -8.08 -27.82
CA ASN A 37 6.68 -9.24 -26.97
C ASN A 37 7.97 -9.06 -26.16
N LYS A 38 8.16 -7.86 -25.61
CA LYS A 38 9.35 -7.48 -24.82
C LYS A 38 8.94 -6.95 -23.45
N PRO A 39 9.76 -7.18 -22.41
CA PRO A 39 9.60 -6.50 -21.13
C PRO A 39 9.68 -4.98 -21.35
N LYS A 40 8.67 -4.25 -20.90
CA LYS A 40 8.59 -2.79 -21.00
C LYS A 40 9.29 -2.13 -19.81
N TYR A 41 8.95 -2.58 -18.61
CA TYR A 41 9.56 -2.17 -17.36
C TYR A 41 9.27 -3.22 -16.27
N THR A 42 10.00 -3.14 -15.16
CA THR A 42 9.80 -3.95 -13.96
C THR A 42 9.44 -3.00 -12.81
N THR A 43 8.32 -3.24 -12.15
CA THR A 43 7.96 -2.59 -10.89
C THR A 43 8.17 -3.55 -9.73
N PHE A 44 8.42 -2.99 -8.56
CA PHE A 44 8.59 -3.78 -7.35
C PHE A 44 8.23 -2.97 -6.12
N TYR A 45 7.75 -3.66 -5.10
CA TYR A 45 7.46 -3.03 -3.83
C TYR A 45 7.69 -3.96 -2.64
N LEU A 46 7.84 -3.33 -1.48
CA LEU A 46 7.95 -3.94 -0.17
C LEU A 46 6.97 -3.23 0.75
N VAL A 47 6.26 -4.00 1.57
CA VAL A 47 5.48 -3.48 2.70
C VAL A 47 6.18 -3.94 3.97
N THR A 48 6.60 -2.99 4.81
CA THR A 48 7.28 -3.30 6.07
C THR A 48 6.30 -3.82 7.13
N ASP A 49 6.83 -4.29 8.26
CA ASP A 49 6.01 -4.69 9.41
C ASP A 49 5.26 -3.49 10.03
N ASP A 50 5.79 -2.28 9.86
CA ASP A 50 5.14 -1.02 10.24
C ASP A 50 4.11 -0.53 9.19
N GLU A 51 3.69 -1.42 8.28
CA GLU A 51 2.72 -1.17 7.19
C GLU A 51 3.16 -0.10 6.17
N GLU A 52 4.45 0.25 6.12
CA GLU A 52 4.95 1.25 5.19
C GLU A 52 5.20 0.67 3.79
N LEU A 53 4.69 1.34 2.77
CA LEU A 53 4.93 0.98 1.38
C LEU A 53 6.20 1.64 0.83
N TRP A 54 7.09 0.81 0.30
CA TRP A 54 8.25 1.22 -0.48
C TRP A 54 8.12 0.69 -1.89
N PHE A 55 8.15 1.60 -2.87
CA PHE A 55 7.93 1.29 -4.29
C PHE A 55 9.15 1.67 -5.13
N GLY A 56 9.43 0.88 -6.16
CA GLY A 56 10.46 1.16 -7.14
C GLY A 56 10.09 0.68 -8.54
N GLU A 57 10.72 1.29 -9.54
CA GLU A 57 10.50 1.03 -10.96
C GLU A 57 11.85 1.02 -11.68
N SER A 58 12.01 0.13 -12.66
CA SER A 58 13.19 0.05 -13.51
C SER A 58 12.79 -0.32 -14.94
N PRO A 59 13.38 0.30 -15.98
CA PRO A 59 13.17 -0.11 -17.37
C PRO A 59 13.85 -1.45 -17.71
N LYS A 60 14.71 -1.97 -16.83
CA LYS A 60 15.41 -3.24 -17.04
C LYS A 60 14.50 -4.44 -16.83
N ASN A 61 14.87 -5.58 -17.42
CA ASN A 61 14.27 -6.85 -17.06
C ASN A 61 14.68 -7.24 -15.62
N LYS A 62 13.79 -7.88 -14.86
CA LYS A 62 14.08 -8.29 -13.47
C LYS A 62 15.34 -9.15 -13.29
N ARG A 63 15.76 -9.89 -14.33
CA ARG A 63 16.97 -10.72 -14.29
C ARG A 63 18.27 -9.91 -14.37
N GLU A 64 18.18 -8.65 -14.77
CA GLU A 64 19.30 -7.74 -14.98
C GLU A 64 19.43 -6.69 -13.87
N ILE A 65 18.47 -6.65 -12.93
CA ILE A 65 18.46 -5.72 -11.80
C ILE A 65 19.22 -6.36 -10.63
N THR A 66 20.23 -5.67 -10.10
CA THR A 66 20.96 -6.14 -8.91
C THR A 66 20.25 -5.75 -7.62
N ILE A 67 20.57 -6.41 -6.51
CA ILE A 67 20.01 -6.08 -5.18
C ILE A 67 20.34 -4.63 -4.79
N GLU A 68 21.52 -4.14 -5.13
CA GLU A 68 21.92 -2.75 -4.90
C GLU A 68 21.05 -1.79 -5.71
N GLU A 69 20.72 -2.14 -6.96
CA GLU A 69 19.83 -1.35 -7.80
C GLU A 69 18.41 -1.32 -7.22
N TYR A 70 17.85 -2.45 -6.80
CA TYR A 70 16.56 -2.52 -6.10
C TYR A 70 16.53 -1.56 -4.90
N ASN A 71 17.52 -1.67 -4.00
CA ASN A 71 17.63 -0.79 -2.84
C ASN A 71 17.74 0.70 -3.22
N SER A 72 18.50 1.01 -4.27
CA SER A 72 18.70 2.41 -4.71
C SER A 72 17.46 3.06 -5.34
N LEU A 73 16.55 2.24 -5.85
CA LEU A 73 15.34 2.66 -6.58
C LEU A 73 14.09 2.69 -5.69
N LEU A 74 14.11 2.01 -4.53
CA LEU A 74 13.01 2.07 -3.57
C LEU A 74 12.81 3.51 -3.05
N ARG A 75 11.56 3.96 -3.08
CA ARG A 75 11.10 5.23 -2.52
C ARG A 75 9.89 4.95 -1.64
N ARG A 76 9.83 5.64 -0.50
CA ARG A 76 8.65 5.58 0.38
C ARG A 76 7.47 6.19 -0.36
N VAL A 77 6.34 5.50 -0.29
CA VAL A 77 5.03 6.01 -0.72
C VAL A 77 4.33 6.59 0.50
N GLY A 78 3.66 7.72 0.34
CA GLY A 78 2.89 8.35 1.42
C GLY A 78 1.66 7.51 1.78
N ASP A 79 1.34 7.44 3.07
CA ASP A 79 0.17 6.69 3.54
C ASP A 79 -1.13 7.27 2.95
N ASP A 80 -1.16 8.58 2.70
CA ASP A 80 -2.28 9.31 2.09
C ASP A 80 -2.54 8.90 0.62
N GLU A 81 -1.55 8.33 -0.08
CA GLU A 81 -1.74 7.80 -1.43
C GLU A 81 -2.42 6.41 -1.44
N ILE A 82 -2.31 5.66 -0.33
CA ILE A 82 -2.72 4.26 -0.26
C ILE A 82 -3.96 4.08 0.62
N TYR A 83 -3.96 4.72 1.77
CA TYR A 83 -4.96 4.53 2.81
C TYR A 83 -5.97 5.69 2.78
N PRO A 84 -7.26 5.38 2.66
CA PRO A 84 -8.30 6.40 2.63
C PRO A 84 -8.47 7.05 4.01
N GLU A 85 -8.86 8.32 4.02
CA GLU A 85 -9.43 8.92 5.23
C GLU A 85 -10.75 8.23 5.58
N ILE A 86 -11.03 8.08 6.87
CA ILE A 86 -12.29 7.54 7.36
C ILE A 86 -13.42 8.55 7.04
N PRO A 87 -14.44 8.17 6.23
CA PRO A 87 -15.55 9.06 5.93
C PRO A 87 -16.31 9.45 7.21
N LYS A 88 -16.64 10.73 7.35
CA LYS A 88 -17.31 11.27 8.56
C LYS A 88 -18.79 10.92 8.64
N ASP A 89 -19.37 10.57 7.51
CA ASP A 89 -20.79 10.28 7.30
C ASP A 89 -21.12 8.79 7.38
N VAL A 90 -20.11 7.92 7.53
CA VAL A 90 -20.30 6.47 7.64
C VAL A 90 -19.82 5.97 8.99
N ASN A 91 -20.64 5.14 9.64
CA ASN A 91 -20.25 4.43 10.85
C ASN A 91 -19.52 3.14 10.48
N ILE A 92 -18.19 3.20 10.39
CA ILE A 92 -17.32 2.05 10.17
C ILE A 92 -16.92 1.46 11.53
N THR A 93 -17.02 0.15 11.67
CA THR A 93 -16.59 -0.54 12.90
C THR A 93 -15.07 -0.48 13.04
N ILE A 94 -14.57 0.08 14.14
CA ILE A 94 -13.13 0.15 14.44
C ILE A 94 -12.68 -1.14 15.10
N ALA A 95 -11.61 -1.74 14.57
CA ALA A 95 -11.01 -2.94 15.13
C ALA A 95 -10.48 -2.67 16.56
N PRO A 96 -10.75 -3.57 17.53
CA PRO A 96 -10.20 -3.45 18.88
C PRO A 96 -8.67 -3.46 18.92
N ASP A 97 -8.06 -2.69 19.82
CA ASP A 97 -6.60 -2.58 19.96
C ASP A 97 -5.91 -3.93 20.21
N VAL A 98 -6.58 -4.87 20.88
CA VAL A 98 -6.08 -6.22 21.13
C VAL A 98 -5.77 -7.01 19.84
N LEU A 99 -6.38 -6.63 18.71
CA LEU A 99 -6.10 -7.24 17.41
C LEU A 99 -4.87 -6.61 16.72
N ARG A 100 -4.37 -5.46 17.19
CA ARG A 100 -3.20 -4.78 16.62
C ARG A 100 -1.88 -5.44 17.01
N ASP A 101 -1.84 -6.09 18.17
CA ASP A 101 -0.62 -6.69 18.74
C ASP A 101 -0.47 -8.20 18.44
N GLY A 102 -1.37 -8.78 17.65
CA GLY A 102 -1.56 -10.23 17.58
C GLY A 102 -1.20 -10.88 16.25
N ASP A 103 -0.33 -11.89 16.29
CA ASP A 103 -0.07 -12.89 15.23
C ASP A 103 -1.34 -13.69 14.81
N SER A 104 -2.49 -13.44 15.44
CA SER A 104 -3.72 -14.21 15.30
C SER A 104 -4.71 -13.68 14.25
N VAL A 105 -4.45 -12.52 13.66
CA VAL A 105 -5.31 -11.93 12.63
C VAL A 105 -4.54 -11.65 11.35
N PHE A 106 -5.18 -11.97 10.22
CA PHE A 106 -4.65 -11.63 8.91
C PHE A 106 -5.26 -10.30 8.45
N VAL A 107 -4.45 -9.24 8.41
CA VAL A 107 -4.88 -7.96 7.85
C VAL A 107 -4.73 -8.02 6.33
N LYS A 108 -5.85 -7.88 5.63
CA LYS A 108 -5.83 -7.81 4.17
C LYS A 108 -5.20 -6.49 3.72
N ARG A 109 -4.23 -6.58 2.80
CA ARG A 109 -3.52 -5.43 2.21
C ARG A 109 -4.15 -5.03 0.88
N PRO A 110 -4.09 -3.74 0.48
CA PRO A 110 -4.56 -3.31 -0.83
C PRO A 110 -3.79 -3.99 -1.95
N GLY A 111 -4.47 -4.23 -3.08
CA GLY A 111 -3.83 -4.76 -4.27
C GLY A 111 -2.99 -3.68 -4.97
N LEU A 112 -1.66 -3.83 -4.95
CA LEU A 112 -0.72 -2.83 -5.50
C LEU A 112 -0.15 -3.23 -6.88
N VAL A 113 -0.81 -4.13 -7.59
CA VAL A 113 -0.28 -4.71 -8.85
C VAL A 113 -0.10 -3.67 -9.95
N SER A 114 -0.93 -2.63 -9.96
CA SER A 114 -0.91 -1.55 -10.97
C SER A 114 -0.67 -0.18 -10.32
N TYR A 115 0.11 -0.15 -9.23
CA TYR A 115 0.38 1.09 -8.50
C TYR A 115 0.97 2.18 -9.40
N GLU A 116 1.87 1.83 -10.32
CA GLU A 116 2.50 2.78 -11.25
C GLU A 116 1.52 3.50 -12.17
N GLU A 117 0.41 2.84 -12.54
CA GLU A 117 -0.62 3.43 -13.39
C GLU A 117 -1.62 4.26 -12.57
N MET A 118 -1.82 3.90 -11.31
CA MET A 118 -2.81 4.50 -10.42
C MET A 118 -2.26 5.59 -9.50
N ARG A 119 -0.93 5.70 -9.35
CA ARG A 119 -0.29 6.71 -8.49
C ARG A 119 -0.75 8.13 -8.84
N GLY A 120 -0.97 8.94 -7.81
CA GLY A 120 -1.53 10.28 -7.96
C GLY A 120 -3.02 10.33 -8.31
N THR A 121 -3.72 9.19 -8.25
CA THR A 121 -5.19 9.12 -8.29
C THR A 121 -5.71 8.52 -6.99
N ASP A 122 -7.00 8.72 -6.70
CA ASP A 122 -7.65 8.15 -5.52
C ASP A 122 -8.11 6.70 -5.75
N TYR A 123 -7.64 6.01 -6.79
CA TYR A 123 -8.16 4.69 -7.15
C TYR A 123 -7.91 3.64 -6.06
N ILE A 124 -6.67 3.58 -5.53
CA ILE A 124 -6.27 2.55 -4.56
C ILE A 124 -6.98 2.76 -3.23
N SER A 125 -6.99 4.00 -2.75
CA SER A 125 -7.67 4.39 -1.51
C SER A 125 -9.18 4.15 -1.61
N ASN A 126 -9.81 4.51 -2.73
CA ASN A 126 -11.24 4.24 -2.96
C ASN A 126 -11.56 2.75 -3.12
N ALA A 127 -10.68 1.96 -3.74
CA ALA A 127 -10.87 0.52 -3.86
C ALA A 127 -10.85 -0.13 -2.48
N LEU A 128 -9.90 0.25 -1.62
CA LEU A 128 -9.80 -0.23 -0.24
C LEU A 128 -11.04 0.19 0.57
N LEU A 129 -11.43 1.46 0.50
CA LEU A 129 -12.63 1.96 1.19
C LEU A 129 -13.89 1.23 0.74
N SER A 130 -14.08 1.05 -0.57
CA SER A 130 -15.24 0.37 -1.14
C SER A 130 -15.34 -1.07 -0.63
N GLU A 131 -14.21 -1.76 -0.48
CA GLU A 131 -14.18 -3.09 0.10
C GLU A 131 -14.60 -3.07 1.58
N THR A 132 -14.05 -2.16 2.38
CA THR A 132 -14.42 -2.00 3.79
C THR A 132 -15.91 -1.72 3.96
N LEU A 133 -16.47 -0.81 3.16
CA LEU A 133 -17.89 -0.48 3.19
C LEU A 133 -18.78 -1.67 2.78
N THR A 134 -18.34 -2.44 1.78
CA THR A 134 -19.04 -3.64 1.34
C THR A 134 -19.07 -4.70 2.45
N MET A 135 -17.93 -4.93 3.12
CA MET A 135 -17.85 -5.89 4.23
C MET A 135 -18.67 -5.46 5.44
N GLU A 136 -18.66 -4.15 5.76
CA GLU A 136 -19.50 -3.58 6.82
C GLU A 136 -21.00 -3.80 6.51
N GLU A 137 -21.43 -3.60 5.27
CA GLU A 137 -22.82 -3.84 4.87
C GLU A 137 -23.21 -5.32 4.92
N ILE A 138 -22.33 -6.21 4.42
CA ILE A 138 -22.54 -7.67 4.49
C ILE A 138 -22.65 -8.13 5.95
N SER A 139 -21.86 -7.55 6.86
CA SER A 139 -21.91 -7.90 8.30
C SER A 139 -23.25 -7.55 8.95
N LYS A 140 -23.91 -6.49 8.47
CA LYS A 140 -25.22 -6.04 8.96
C LYS A 140 -26.36 -6.86 8.37
N THR A 141 -26.23 -7.25 7.11
CA THR A 141 -27.26 -7.99 6.37
C THR A 141 -26.67 -9.25 5.74
N PRO A 142 -26.28 -10.26 6.56
CA PRO A 142 -25.70 -11.48 6.03
C PRO A 142 -26.73 -12.24 5.19
N HIS A 143 -26.35 -12.63 3.98
CA HIS A 143 -27.19 -13.44 3.11
C HIS A 143 -27.28 -14.87 3.66
N PRO A 144 -28.45 -15.55 3.62
CA PRO A 144 -28.61 -16.90 4.19
C PRO A 144 -27.61 -17.96 3.70
N ASP A 145 -27.09 -17.78 2.48
CA ASP A 145 -26.14 -18.70 1.82
C ASP A 145 -24.70 -18.16 1.75
N VAL A 146 -24.41 -17.03 2.39
CA VAL A 146 -23.04 -16.47 2.49
C VAL A 146 -22.62 -16.57 3.95
N ASP A 147 -21.81 -17.58 4.24
CA ASP A 147 -21.12 -17.66 5.53
C ASP A 147 -20.12 -16.51 5.62
N THR A 148 -20.31 -15.65 6.62
CA THR A 148 -19.32 -14.65 7.02
C THR A 148 -18.29 -15.34 7.89
N VAL A 149 -17.01 -15.27 7.48
CA VAL A 149 -15.84 -15.82 8.20
C VAL A 149 -15.42 -14.94 9.37
#